data_AF-A0A9P5I8D9-F1
#
_entry.id   AF-A0A9P5I8D9-F1
#
_cell.length_a   1.000
_cell.length_b   1.000
_cell.length_c   1.000
_cell.angle_alpha   90.00
_cell.angle_beta   90.00
_cell.angle_gamma   90.00
#
_symmetry.space_group_name_H-M   'P 1'
#
loop_
_entity.id
_entity.type
_entity.pdbx_description
1 polymer ?
#
loop_
_entity_poly.entity_id
_entity_poly.type
_entity_poly.pdbx_seq_one_letter_code
_entity_poly.pdbx_strand_id
1 'polypeptide(L)'
;MTSSFLEVELKSAIDGFSGGYQTIAINNDSGDKMEISFHRTVRIPDDGKNYELPPNLEKFPLFSIDDHAVKLLVDIVRKGGVFIPIRQHEALWIKFHAYGTSRFAVKVFVNGIDAMSEESRHCEMKPGEPFAESDGEQDYLVVPGQEWFGDFVRTNKTVIQPVAVPTGSGYSVEAQVKDFDKISGLQFEIIPFRVLSYFDGKIIITILTGKSFPVNVNSDMTVATLKGRI
;
A
#
# COMPACT_ATOMS: atom_id res chain seq x y z
N MET A 1 -5.95 -4.10 -24.23
CA MET A 1 -6.27 -3.46 -22.94
C MET A 1 -5.39 -2.23 -22.82
N THR A 2 -5.96 -1.04 -22.88
CA THR A 2 -5.21 0.19 -22.61
C THR A 2 -4.83 0.22 -21.14
N SER A 3 -3.53 0.31 -20.85
CA SER A 3 -3.05 0.63 -19.50
C SER A 3 -3.67 1.97 -19.12
N SER A 4 -4.47 1.99 -18.06
CA SER A 4 -5.01 3.20 -17.45
C SER A 4 -3.84 3.86 -16.77
N PHE A 5 -3.45 5.04 -17.21
CA PHE A 5 -2.36 5.73 -16.55
C PHE A 5 -2.88 6.27 -15.23
N LEU A 6 -2.14 6.01 -14.14
CA LEU A 6 -2.37 6.69 -12.89
C LEU A 6 -1.66 8.04 -12.95
N GLU A 7 -2.40 9.11 -12.75
CA GLU A 7 -1.84 10.43 -12.53
C GLU A 7 -1.58 10.60 -11.03
N VAL A 8 -0.34 10.91 -10.67
CA VAL A 8 0.09 11.07 -9.28
C VAL A 8 0.60 12.49 -9.09
N GLU A 9 0.07 13.20 -8.11
CA GLU A 9 0.42 14.59 -7.83
C GLU A 9 0.42 14.90 -6.34
N LEU A 10 1.16 15.93 -5.94
CA LEU A 10 1.12 16.48 -4.58
C LEU A 10 0.04 17.54 -4.46
N LYS A 11 -0.78 17.45 -3.41
CA LYS A 11 -1.91 18.34 -3.13
C LYS A 11 -1.91 18.84 -1.70
N SER A 12 -2.83 19.76 -1.41
CA SER A 12 -2.98 20.42 -0.10
C SER A 12 -1.69 21.15 0.29
N ALA A 13 -1.36 22.20 -0.46
CA ALA A 13 -0.22 23.05 -0.16
C ALA A 13 -0.33 23.64 1.25
N ILE A 14 0.79 23.72 1.96
CA ILE A 14 0.83 24.19 3.35
C ILE A 14 1.06 25.70 3.36
N ASP A 15 0.11 26.43 3.94
CA ASP A 15 0.22 27.87 4.10
C ASP A 15 1.46 28.24 4.92
N GLY A 16 2.25 29.19 4.39
CA GLY A 16 3.50 29.61 5.02
C GLY A 16 4.69 28.68 4.81
N PHE A 17 4.54 27.59 4.05
CA PHE A 17 5.61 26.62 3.82
C PHE A 17 5.73 26.23 2.34
N SER A 18 6.50 27.03 1.60
CA SER A 18 6.70 26.87 0.15
C SER A 18 7.23 25.47 -0.21
N GLY A 19 6.56 24.81 -1.16
CA GLY A 19 6.91 23.46 -1.62
C GLY A 19 6.46 22.33 -0.69
N GLY A 20 5.80 22.66 0.42
CA GLY A 20 5.22 21.68 1.33
C GLY A 20 3.78 21.34 0.98
N TYR A 21 3.48 20.05 0.94
CA TYR A 21 2.16 19.48 0.64
C TYR A 21 1.71 18.54 1.77
N GLN A 22 0.44 18.13 1.82
CA GLN A 22 -0.05 17.21 2.85
C GLN A 22 -0.63 15.90 2.31
N THR A 23 -0.90 15.84 1.00
CA THR A 23 -1.55 14.68 0.37
C THR A 23 -0.85 14.31 -0.93
N ILE A 24 -0.76 13.00 -1.19
CA ILE A 24 -0.47 12.44 -2.51
C ILE A 24 -1.83 12.09 -3.12
N ALA A 25 -2.23 12.78 -4.19
CA ALA A 25 -3.43 12.47 -4.94
C ALA A 25 -3.10 11.50 -6.08
N ILE A 26 -3.96 10.51 -6.24
CA ILE A 26 -3.89 9.48 -7.26
C ILE A 26 -5.22 9.50 -8.02
N ASN A 27 -5.15 9.81 -9.30
CA ASN A 27 -6.31 9.85 -10.19
C ASN A 27 -6.10 8.87 -11.35
N ASN A 28 -7.18 8.39 -11.95
CA ASN A 28 -7.11 7.65 -13.20
C ASN A 28 -8.04 8.25 -14.27
N ASP A 29 -7.83 7.83 -15.51
CA ASP A 29 -8.62 8.27 -16.67
C ASP A 29 -10.12 7.92 -16.57
N SER A 30 -10.46 6.92 -15.75
CA SER A 30 -11.85 6.49 -15.50
C SER A 30 -12.58 7.39 -14.49
N GLY A 31 -11.87 8.33 -13.88
CA GLY A 31 -12.40 9.23 -12.86
C GLY A 31 -12.32 8.71 -11.42
N ASP A 32 -11.67 7.57 -11.18
CA ASP A 32 -11.38 7.09 -9.82
C ASP A 32 -10.33 7.98 -9.18
N LYS A 33 -10.52 8.30 -7.90
CA LYS A 33 -9.64 9.19 -7.14
C LYS A 33 -9.38 8.65 -5.75
N MET A 34 -8.12 8.74 -5.32
CA MET A 34 -7.68 8.43 -3.97
C MET A 34 -6.64 9.45 -3.49
N GLU A 35 -6.67 9.76 -2.21
CA GLU A 35 -5.61 10.50 -1.53
C GLU A 35 -4.90 9.62 -0.49
N ILE A 36 -3.59 9.81 -0.38
CA ILE A 36 -2.75 9.23 0.67
C ILE A 36 -2.22 10.37 1.53
N SER A 37 -2.38 10.29 2.84
CA SER A 37 -1.76 11.22 3.79
C SER A 37 -1.06 10.50 4.93
N PHE A 38 0.00 11.11 5.43
CA PHE A 38 0.82 10.58 6.52
C PHE A 38 0.57 11.40 7.77
N HIS A 39 0.33 10.72 8.87
CA HIS A 39 -0.11 11.34 10.10
C HIS A 39 0.84 11.00 11.24
N ARG A 40 1.24 12.01 12.00
CA ARG A 40 1.97 11.87 13.26
C ARG A 40 1.10 11.18 14.28
N THR A 41 1.73 10.30 15.03
CA THR A 41 1.07 9.61 16.14
C THR A 41 2.04 9.32 17.27
N VAL A 42 1.50 8.95 18.43
CA VAL A 42 2.29 8.58 19.60
C VAL A 42 2.85 7.18 19.40
N ARG A 43 4.16 7.02 19.60
CA ARG A 43 4.81 5.72 19.63
C ARG A 43 4.24 4.90 20.79
N ILE A 44 3.77 3.70 20.48
CA ILE A 44 3.34 2.71 21.46
C ILE A 44 4.59 2.17 22.18
N PRO A 45 4.64 2.24 23.53
CA PRO A 45 5.73 1.66 24.30
C PRO A 45 5.82 0.14 24.12
N ASP A 46 7.04 -0.39 24.11
CA ASP A 46 7.30 -1.83 24.09
C ASP A 46 7.28 -2.38 25.53
N ASP A 47 6.13 -2.27 26.20
CA ASP A 47 5.94 -2.68 27.60
C ASP A 47 4.91 -3.81 27.78
N GLY A 48 4.43 -4.36 26.66
CA GLY A 48 3.44 -5.44 26.62
C GLY A 48 2.03 -5.03 27.07
N LYS A 49 1.77 -3.73 27.28
CA LYS A 49 0.42 -3.24 27.61
C LYS A 49 -0.38 -2.95 26.35
N ASN A 50 -1.70 -2.98 26.50
CA ASN A 50 -2.62 -2.52 25.48
C ASN A 50 -2.76 -1.00 25.59
N TYR A 51 -2.64 -0.34 24.45
CA TYR A 51 -2.88 1.09 24.31
C TYR A 51 -4.08 1.29 23.38
N GLU A 52 -4.86 2.33 23.63
CA GLU A 52 -5.85 2.79 22.66
C GLU A 52 -5.14 3.25 21.38
N LEU A 53 -5.87 3.26 20.26
CA LEU A 53 -5.32 3.72 18.98
C LEU A 53 -4.71 5.12 19.18
N PRO A 54 -3.44 5.30 18.81
CA PRO A 54 -2.72 6.51 19.18
C PRO A 54 -3.32 7.71 18.43
N PRO A 55 -3.38 8.89 19.09
CA PRO A 55 -4.13 10.02 18.59
C PRO A 55 -3.52 10.54 17.28
N ASN A 56 -4.38 10.97 16.35
CA ASN A 56 -3.94 11.76 15.20
C ASN A 56 -3.48 13.14 15.69
N LEU A 57 -2.17 13.40 15.63
CA LEU A 57 -1.59 14.65 16.11
C LEU A 57 -1.57 15.72 15.00
N GLU A 58 -1.06 15.37 13.83
CA GLU A 58 -0.97 16.27 12.66
C GLU A 58 -0.60 15.50 11.40
N LYS A 59 -0.85 16.06 10.22
CA LYS A 59 -0.27 15.53 8.97
C LYS A 59 1.21 15.91 8.86
N PHE A 60 2.02 14.98 8.36
CA PHE A 60 3.38 15.30 7.97
C PHE A 60 3.38 16.15 6.68
N PRO A 61 4.30 17.12 6.57
CA PRO A 61 4.57 17.78 5.29
C PRO A 61 5.27 16.80 4.33
N LEU A 62 4.88 16.85 3.07
CA LEU A 62 5.43 16.09 1.96
C LEU A 62 6.15 17.05 1.02
N PHE A 63 7.31 16.61 0.53
CA PHE A 63 8.11 17.38 -0.42
C PHE A 63 8.51 16.50 -1.59
N SER A 64 8.49 17.10 -2.79
CA SER A 64 9.10 16.49 -3.96
C SER A 64 10.61 16.39 -3.77
N ILE A 65 11.19 15.23 -4.08
CA ILE A 65 12.65 15.07 -4.09
C ILE A 65 13.28 15.94 -5.18
N ASP A 66 12.61 16.10 -6.32
CA ASP A 66 13.12 16.87 -7.46
C ASP A 66 13.33 18.34 -7.12
N ASP A 67 12.40 18.94 -6.37
CA ASP A 67 12.49 20.34 -5.92
C ASP A 67 13.68 20.58 -4.97
N HIS A 68 14.19 19.51 -4.36
CA HIS A 68 15.26 19.54 -3.36
C HIS A 68 16.53 18.79 -3.79
N ALA A 69 16.63 18.37 -5.06
CA ALA A 69 17.67 17.46 -5.52
C ALA A 69 19.10 17.94 -5.23
N VAL A 70 19.35 19.26 -5.25
CA VAL A 70 20.67 19.86 -4.98
C VAL A 70 21.11 19.68 -3.51
N LYS A 71 20.16 19.50 -2.59
CA LYS A 71 20.42 19.38 -1.14
C LYS A 71 20.38 17.93 -0.64
N LEU A 72 19.95 17.00 -1.46
CA LEU A 72 19.74 15.60 -1.09
C LEU A 72 20.90 14.74 -1.57
N LEU A 73 21.09 13.60 -0.91
CA LEU A 73 22.08 12.60 -1.32
C LEU A 73 21.72 12.03 -2.69
N VAL A 74 22.73 11.75 -3.51
CA VAL A 74 22.57 11.24 -4.88
C VAL A 74 21.69 9.99 -4.92
N ASP A 75 21.83 9.08 -3.95
CA ASP A 75 21.03 7.85 -3.91
C ASP A 75 19.54 8.10 -3.62
N ILE A 76 19.21 9.16 -2.87
CA ILE A 76 17.82 9.57 -2.62
C ILE A 76 17.25 10.20 -3.89
N VAL A 77 18.02 11.07 -4.54
CA VAL A 77 17.62 11.71 -5.81
C VAL A 77 17.37 10.66 -6.90
N ARG A 78 18.22 9.63 -6.98
CA ARG A 78 18.05 8.52 -7.94
C ARG A 78 16.79 7.69 -7.69
N LYS A 79 16.34 7.57 -6.44
CA LYS A 79 15.08 6.88 -6.11
C LYS A 79 13.86 7.70 -6.51
N GLY A 80 13.95 9.03 -6.46
CA GLY A 80 12.87 9.95 -6.79
C GLY A 80 11.66 9.81 -5.85
N GLY A 81 10.57 10.49 -6.20
CA GLY A 81 9.34 10.49 -5.42
C GLY A 81 9.30 11.61 -4.38
N VAL A 82 8.87 11.28 -3.16
CA VAL A 82 8.63 12.26 -2.10
C VAL A 82 9.37 11.89 -0.82
N PHE A 83 9.75 12.90 -0.04
CA PHE A 83 10.33 12.69 1.28
C PHE A 83 9.50 13.37 2.37
N ILE A 84 9.59 12.79 3.56
CA ILE A 84 8.91 13.25 4.78
C ILE A 84 9.99 13.62 5.81
N PRO A 85 10.01 14.85 6.35
CA PRO A 85 10.87 15.16 7.48
C PRO A 85 10.29 14.52 8.74
N ILE A 86 10.92 13.44 9.18
CA ILE A 86 10.56 12.70 10.39
C ILE A 86 11.77 12.59 11.31
N ARG A 87 11.58 12.81 12.61
CA ARG A 87 12.67 12.65 13.59
C ARG A 87 12.81 11.19 13.99
N GLN A 88 14.02 10.81 14.40
CA GLN A 88 14.26 9.49 14.96
C GLN A 88 13.30 9.22 16.13
N HIS A 89 12.73 8.02 16.16
CA HIS A 89 11.70 7.56 17.10
C HIS A 89 10.32 8.22 16.99
N GLU A 90 10.07 9.07 16.00
CA GLU A 90 8.70 9.46 15.66
C GLU A 90 7.99 8.32 14.95
N ALA A 91 6.70 8.17 15.26
CA ALA A 91 5.82 7.19 14.65
C ALA A 91 4.86 7.88 13.67
N LEU A 92 4.46 7.14 12.64
CA LEU A 92 3.45 7.59 11.69
C LEU A 92 2.42 6.49 11.45
N TRP A 93 1.22 6.91 11.07
CA TRP A 93 0.25 6.06 10.38
C TRP A 93 -0.12 6.71 9.04
N ILE A 94 -0.65 5.90 8.14
CA ILE A 94 -0.97 6.26 6.77
C ILE A 94 -2.47 6.18 6.61
N LYS A 95 -3.08 7.23 6.07
CA LYS A 95 -4.48 7.28 5.71
C LYS A 95 -4.63 7.14 4.20
N PHE A 96 -5.56 6.29 3.78
CA PHE A 96 -6.03 6.18 2.40
C PHE A 96 -7.46 6.69 2.37
N HIS A 97 -7.78 7.56 1.41
CA HIS A 97 -9.14 8.07 1.25
C HIS A 97 -9.56 7.97 -0.21
N ALA A 98 -10.50 7.09 -0.52
CA ALA A 98 -11.08 6.95 -1.85
C ALA A 98 -12.37 7.78 -1.96
N TYR A 99 -12.53 8.49 -3.09
CA TYR A 99 -13.70 9.35 -3.30
C TYR A 99 -14.83 8.61 -4.03
N GLY A 100 -16.08 8.90 -3.63
CA GLY A 100 -17.27 8.41 -4.32
C GLY A 100 -17.34 6.88 -4.33
N THR A 101 -17.39 6.29 -5.53
CA THR A 101 -17.42 4.83 -5.74
C THR A 101 -16.06 4.24 -6.11
N SER A 102 -14.99 5.04 -6.03
CA SER A 102 -13.65 4.60 -6.39
C SER A 102 -13.21 3.46 -5.47
N ARG A 103 -12.55 2.46 -6.04
CA ARG A 103 -11.97 1.34 -5.27
C ARG A 103 -10.55 1.09 -5.73
N PHE A 104 -9.67 0.79 -4.78
CA PHE A 104 -8.26 0.52 -5.04
C PHE A 104 -7.81 -0.69 -4.24
N ALA A 105 -6.94 -1.51 -4.84
CA ALA A 105 -6.07 -2.39 -4.09
C ALA A 105 -4.73 -1.66 -3.88
N VAL A 106 -4.23 -1.66 -2.65
CA VAL A 106 -3.00 -0.96 -2.27
C VAL A 106 -2.06 -1.93 -1.58
N LYS A 107 -0.90 -2.18 -2.19
CA LYS A 107 0.20 -2.88 -1.51
C LYS A 107 1.13 -1.85 -0.89
N VAL A 108 1.50 -2.09 0.37
CA VAL A 108 2.38 -1.20 1.13
C VAL A 108 3.68 -1.95 1.40
N PHE A 109 4.78 -1.45 0.83
CA PHE A 109 6.10 -1.99 1.07
C PHE A 109 6.85 -1.09 2.05
N VAL A 110 7.33 -1.66 3.15
CA VAL A 110 8.18 -1.01 4.13
C VAL A 110 9.58 -1.58 3.97
N ASN A 111 10.55 -0.75 3.59
CA ASN A 111 11.93 -1.17 3.37
C ASN A 111 12.07 -2.32 2.35
N GLY A 112 11.20 -2.31 1.33
CA GLY A 112 11.19 -3.34 0.28
C GLY A 112 10.53 -4.67 0.66
N ILE A 113 9.97 -4.78 1.87
CA ILE A 113 9.17 -5.91 2.34
C ILE A 113 7.69 -5.54 2.28
N ASP A 114 6.86 -6.41 1.71
CA ASP A 114 5.40 -6.27 1.73
C ASP A 114 4.91 -6.35 3.18
N ALA A 115 4.19 -5.33 3.63
CA ALA A 115 3.75 -5.26 5.01
C ALA A 115 2.63 -6.24 5.36
N MET A 116 1.98 -6.84 4.37
CA MET A 116 0.89 -7.80 4.55
C MET A 116 1.40 -9.24 4.42
N SER A 117 2.16 -9.56 3.37
CA SER A 117 2.67 -10.92 3.17
C SER A 117 4.03 -11.19 3.84
N GLU A 118 4.76 -10.15 4.25
CA GLU A 118 6.14 -10.22 4.74
C GLU A 118 7.16 -10.73 3.69
N GLU A 119 6.74 -10.81 2.43
CA GLU A 119 7.61 -11.18 1.32
C GLU A 119 8.34 -9.96 0.75
N SER A 120 9.57 -10.15 0.28
CA SER A 120 10.28 -9.04 -0.35
C SER A 120 9.83 -8.78 -1.77
N ARG A 121 9.69 -7.50 -2.09
CA ARG A 121 9.52 -7.00 -3.46
C ARG A 121 10.66 -7.44 -4.40
N HIS A 122 11.87 -7.56 -3.85
CA HIS A 122 13.06 -8.02 -4.55
C HIS A 122 13.43 -9.45 -4.12
N CYS A 123 12.53 -10.42 -4.28
CA CYS A 123 13.01 -11.75 -4.59
C CYS A 123 13.57 -11.66 -6.02
N GLU A 124 14.88 -11.76 -6.16
CA GLU A 124 15.49 -11.95 -7.49
C GLU A 124 14.79 -13.15 -8.13
N MET A 125 13.91 -12.90 -9.09
CA MET A 125 13.41 -13.96 -9.96
C MET A 125 14.63 -14.53 -10.68
N LYS A 126 15.07 -15.72 -10.27
CA LYS A 126 15.98 -16.48 -11.13
C LYS A 126 15.21 -16.80 -12.42
N PRO A 127 15.76 -16.48 -13.60
CA PRO A 127 15.12 -16.86 -14.85
C PRO A 127 14.85 -18.37 -14.88
N GLY A 128 13.58 -18.77 -14.91
CA GLY A 128 13.18 -20.18 -15.02
C GLY A 128 12.69 -20.85 -13.74
N GLU A 129 12.64 -20.15 -12.59
CA GLU A 129 11.86 -20.66 -11.46
C GLU A 129 10.36 -20.46 -11.76
N PRO A 130 9.51 -21.49 -11.59
CA PRO A 130 8.07 -21.33 -11.75
C PRO A 130 7.59 -20.22 -10.81
N PHE A 131 6.60 -19.43 -11.24
CA PHE A 131 5.89 -18.53 -10.34
C PHE A 131 5.60 -19.33 -9.07
N ALA A 132 6.16 -18.90 -7.93
CA ALA A 132 5.68 -19.42 -6.66
C ALA A 132 4.16 -19.15 -6.70
N GLU A 133 3.38 -20.23 -6.69
CA GLU A 133 1.94 -20.11 -6.54
C GLU A 133 1.76 -19.24 -5.31
N SER A 134 1.22 -18.02 -5.47
CA SER A 134 0.77 -17.26 -4.30
C SER A 134 -0.16 -18.21 -3.57
N ASP A 135 0.06 -18.45 -2.28
CA ASP A 135 -0.65 -19.46 -1.48
C ASP A 135 -2.16 -19.13 -1.30
N GLY A 136 -2.71 -18.25 -2.14
CA GLY A 136 -4.07 -17.72 -2.10
C GLY A 136 -4.26 -16.62 -1.06
N GLU A 137 -3.20 -16.26 -0.32
CA GLU A 137 -3.27 -15.27 0.75
C GLU A 137 -3.24 -13.84 0.20
N GLN A 138 -4.11 -12.99 0.75
CA GLN A 138 -4.27 -11.60 0.34
C GLN A 138 -3.10 -10.74 0.84
N ASP A 139 -2.39 -10.09 -0.06
CA ASP A 139 -1.20 -9.26 0.20
C ASP A 139 -1.43 -7.76 -0.05
N TYR A 140 -2.69 -7.32 -0.11
CA TYR A 140 -3.06 -5.94 -0.39
C TYR A 140 -4.21 -5.45 0.50
N LEU A 141 -4.24 -4.14 0.72
CA LEU A 141 -5.34 -3.43 1.36
C LEU A 141 -6.41 -3.10 0.32
N VAL A 142 -7.69 -3.27 0.66
CA VAL A 142 -8.81 -2.83 -0.18
C VAL A 142 -9.27 -1.47 0.31
N VAL A 143 -9.18 -0.42 -0.48
CA VAL A 143 -9.69 0.93 -0.15
C VAL A 143 -10.99 1.16 -0.92
N PRO A 144 -12.10 1.61 -0.27
CA PRO A 144 -12.21 2.14 1.11
C PRO A 144 -12.50 1.09 2.20
N GLY A 145 -12.33 -0.22 1.93
CA GLY A 145 -12.55 -1.27 2.94
C GLY A 145 -11.63 -1.19 4.16
N GLN A 146 -10.39 -0.72 3.97
CA GLN A 146 -9.40 -0.43 4.99
C GLN A 146 -8.65 0.86 4.60
N GLU A 147 -8.97 1.94 5.30
CA GLU A 147 -8.51 3.31 5.00
C GLU A 147 -7.31 3.76 5.83
N TRP A 148 -6.70 2.86 6.61
CA TRP A 148 -5.53 3.18 7.42
C TRP A 148 -4.51 2.03 7.47
N PHE A 149 -3.25 2.39 7.64
CA PHE A 149 -2.12 1.48 7.85
C PHE A 149 -1.17 2.05 8.90
N GLY A 150 -0.68 1.22 9.81
CA GLY A 150 0.35 1.59 10.76
C GLY A 150 0.02 1.41 12.25
N ASP A 151 -1.18 0.93 12.60
CA ASP A 151 -1.52 0.49 13.96
C ASP A 151 -2.36 -0.80 13.90
N PHE A 152 -1.88 -1.81 13.15
CA PHE A 152 -2.62 -3.06 12.99
C PHE A 152 -2.06 -4.16 13.90
N VAL A 153 -2.98 -4.94 14.45
CA VAL A 153 -2.70 -6.12 15.26
C VAL A 153 -2.55 -7.31 14.32
N ARG A 154 -1.34 -7.87 14.23
CA ARG A 154 -1.08 -9.14 13.55
C ARG A 154 -1.87 -10.26 14.22
N THR A 155 -2.11 -11.37 13.50
CA THR A 155 -2.73 -12.61 14.01
C THR A 155 -2.17 -13.08 15.36
N ASN A 156 -0.92 -12.72 15.68
CA ASN A 156 -0.23 -13.03 16.94
C ASN A 156 -0.30 -11.93 18.01
N LYS A 157 -1.22 -10.97 17.90
CA LYS A 157 -1.37 -9.80 18.80
C LYS A 157 -0.22 -8.79 18.77
N THR A 158 0.69 -8.89 17.81
CA THR A 158 1.79 -7.94 17.63
C THR A 158 1.29 -6.70 16.89
N VAL A 159 1.49 -5.51 17.46
CA VAL A 159 1.19 -4.25 16.77
C VAL A 159 2.36 -3.88 15.87
N ILE A 160 2.10 -3.61 14.58
CA ILE A 160 3.11 -3.04 13.68
C ILE A 160 2.86 -1.54 13.59
N GLN A 161 3.81 -0.77 14.14
CA GLN A 161 3.84 0.67 14.05
C GLN A 161 5.07 1.15 13.27
N PRO A 162 4.91 1.85 12.13
CA PRO A 162 6.01 2.47 11.42
C PRO A 162 6.68 3.53 12.30
N VAL A 163 7.89 3.22 12.76
CA VAL A 163 8.73 4.13 13.56
C VAL A 163 9.98 4.46 12.77
N ALA A 164 10.34 5.74 12.74
CA ALA A 164 11.60 6.18 12.13
C ALA A 164 12.78 5.68 12.97
N VAL A 165 13.57 4.78 12.42
CA VAL A 165 14.79 4.25 13.03
C VAL A 165 16.02 4.66 12.22
N PRO A 166 17.21 4.81 12.84
CA PRO A 166 18.43 5.06 12.09
C PRO A 166 18.70 3.91 11.10
N THR A 167 19.06 4.23 9.86
CA THR A 167 19.50 3.23 8.88
C THR A 167 20.75 2.51 9.40
N GLY A 168 20.78 1.19 9.30
CA GLY A 168 21.85 0.33 9.80
C GLY A 168 21.76 0.01 11.30
N SER A 169 20.66 0.40 11.97
CA SER A 169 20.48 0.11 13.41
C SER A 169 20.06 -1.33 13.72
N GLY A 170 19.69 -2.10 12.69
CA GLY A 170 19.14 -3.46 12.85
C GLY A 170 17.68 -3.49 13.29
N TYR A 171 17.05 -2.34 13.54
CA TYR A 171 15.63 -2.26 13.93
C TYR A 171 14.67 -2.10 12.75
N SER A 172 15.17 -2.03 11.51
CA SER A 172 14.34 -1.86 10.32
C SER A 172 13.57 -3.15 10.00
N VAL A 173 12.42 -3.04 9.31
CA VAL A 173 11.65 -4.23 8.88
C VAL A 173 12.51 -5.17 8.02
N GLU A 174 13.32 -4.62 7.12
CA GLU A 174 14.26 -5.42 6.31
C GLU A 174 15.28 -6.16 7.19
N ALA A 175 15.82 -5.50 8.22
CA ALA A 175 16.77 -6.13 9.13
C ALA A 175 16.12 -7.26 9.95
N GLN A 176 14.87 -7.09 10.40
CA GLN A 176 14.13 -8.10 11.16
C GLN A 176 13.77 -9.34 10.33
N VAL A 177 13.60 -9.18 9.02
CA VAL A 177 13.20 -10.26 8.11
C VAL A 177 14.40 -10.89 7.39
N LYS A 178 15.41 -10.10 7.02
CA LYS A 178 16.49 -10.49 6.09
C LYS A 178 17.92 -10.27 6.61
N ASP A 179 18.13 -9.80 7.84
CA ASP A 179 19.45 -9.52 8.43
C ASP A 179 20.32 -8.48 7.66
N PHE A 180 19.72 -7.69 6.75
CA PHE A 180 20.37 -6.56 6.06
C PHE A 180 19.49 -5.32 6.09
N ASP A 181 20.09 -4.12 6.01
CA ASP A 181 19.37 -2.83 6.11
C ASP A 181 19.86 -1.87 5.02
N LYS A 182 19.48 -2.15 3.77
CA LYS A 182 19.94 -1.42 2.56
C LYS A 182 18.83 -0.61 1.91
N ILE A 183 17.58 -1.06 2.02
CA ILE A 183 16.43 -0.44 1.40
C ILE A 183 15.68 0.32 2.49
N SER A 184 15.85 1.63 2.55
CA SER A 184 15.05 2.50 3.42
C SER A 184 13.95 3.21 2.63
N GLY A 185 12.73 3.19 3.16
CA GLY A 185 11.59 4.00 2.68
C GLY A 185 10.26 3.24 2.62
N LEU A 186 9.20 3.97 2.27
CA LEU A 186 7.87 3.43 1.98
C LEU A 186 7.65 3.42 0.48
N GLN A 187 7.06 2.36 -0.05
CA GLN A 187 6.66 2.26 -1.45
C GLN A 187 5.23 1.74 -1.52
N PHE A 188 4.48 2.24 -2.49
CA PHE A 188 3.10 1.82 -2.71
C PHE A 188 2.94 1.28 -4.12
N GLU A 189 2.24 0.17 -4.24
CA GLU A 189 1.69 -0.28 -5.51
C GLU A 189 0.18 -0.04 -5.46
N ILE A 190 -0.30 0.80 -6.38
CA ILE A 190 -1.69 1.22 -6.44
C ILE A 190 -2.35 0.59 -7.65
N ILE A 191 -3.38 -0.19 -7.39
CA ILE A 191 -4.10 -0.94 -8.42
C ILE A 191 -5.55 -0.43 -8.41
N PRO A 192 -5.94 0.42 -9.38
CA PRO A 192 -7.31 0.89 -9.48
C PRO A 192 -8.23 -0.28 -9.82
N PHE A 193 -9.38 -0.34 -9.14
CA PHE A 193 -10.40 -1.32 -9.44
C PHE A 193 -11.06 -0.97 -10.77
N ARG A 194 -10.80 -1.77 -11.79
CA ARG A 194 -11.52 -1.64 -13.04
C ARG A 194 -12.83 -2.41 -12.97
N VAL A 195 -13.93 -1.67 -12.88
CA VAL A 195 -15.21 -2.22 -13.35
C VAL A 195 -15.08 -2.32 -14.87
N LEU A 196 -14.97 -3.54 -15.39
CA LEU A 196 -15.29 -3.74 -16.79
C LEU A 196 -16.75 -3.33 -16.93
N SER A 197 -17.00 -2.20 -17.60
CA SER A 197 -18.34 -1.65 -17.83
C SER A 197 -19.28 -2.68 -18.44
N TYR A 198 -18.72 -3.70 -19.10
CA TYR A 198 -19.40 -4.91 -19.51
C TYR A 198 -18.38 -6.05 -19.67
N PHE A 199 -18.22 -6.89 -18.64
CA PHE A 199 -17.75 -8.27 -18.80
C PHE A 199 -18.91 -9.11 -19.34
N ASP A 200 -18.69 -9.77 -20.47
CA ASP A 200 -19.46 -10.92 -20.96
C ASP A 200 -18.45 -11.96 -21.41
N GLY A 201 -18.42 -13.10 -20.73
CA GLY A 201 -17.33 -14.06 -20.87
C GLY A 201 -17.61 -15.38 -20.19
N LYS A 202 -16.67 -16.33 -20.34
CA LYS A 202 -16.72 -17.64 -19.70
C LYS A 202 -15.83 -17.65 -18.47
N ILE A 203 -16.40 -18.00 -17.32
CA ILE A 203 -15.63 -18.44 -16.15
C ILE A 203 -15.63 -19.97 -16.10
N ILE A 204 -14.55 -20.56 -15.61
CA ILE A 204 -14.49 -22.01 -15.34
C ILE A 204 -14.84 -22.22 -13.88
N ILE A 205 -15.85 -23.04 -13.63
CA ILE A 205 -16.27 -23.40 -12.28
C ILE A 205 -15.80 -24.81 -11.99
N THR A 206 -14.99 -24.94 -10.94
CA THR A 206 -14.51 -26.23 -10.43
C THR A 206 -15.29 -26.57 -9.18
N ILE A 207 -16.05 -27.66 -9.20
CA ILE A 207 -16.74 -28.15 -8.00
C ILE A 207 -15.79 -29.00 -7.17
N LEU A 208 -16.12 -29.21 -5.88
CA LEU A 208 -15.29 -29.95 -4.91
C LEU A 208 -14.92 -31.38 -5.35
N THR A 209 -15.66 -31.96 -6.31
CA THR A 209 -15.36 -33.26 -6.90
C THR A 209 -14.25 -33.21 -7.97
N GLY A 210 -13.66 -32.04 -8.23
CA GLY A 210 -12.61 -31.82 -9.23
C GLY A 210 -13.12 -31.65 -10.66
N LYS A 211 -14.44 -31.80 -10.90
CA LYS A 211 -15.03 -31.57 -12.21
C LYS A 211 -15.11 -30.08 -12.52
N SER A 212 -14.65 -29.68 -13.70
CA SER A 212 -14.67 -28.30 -14.17
C SER A 212 -15.63 -28.13 -15.35
N PHE A 213 -16.38 -27.03 -15.39
CA PHE A 213 -17.23 -26.70 -16.56
C PHE A 213 -17.27 -25.18 -16.80
N PRO A 214 -17.37 -24.75 -18.07
CA PRO A 214 -17.46 -23.34 -18.41
C PRO A 214 -18.88 -22.81 -18.21
N VAL A 215 -19.00 -21.63 -17.59
CA VAL A 215 -20.27 -20.91 -17.42
C VAL A 215 -20.13 -19.52 -18.04
N ASN A 216 -21.07 -19.17 -18.92
CA ASN A 216 -21.18 -17.80 -19.44
C ASN A 216 -21.73 -16.90 -18.34
N VAL A 217 -20.98 -15.86 -18.00
CA VAL A 217 -21.36 -14.85 -17.02
C VAL A 217 -21.19 -13.45 -17.62
N ASN A 218 -22.04 -12.54 -17.16
CA ASN A 218 -21.90 -11.13 -17.47
C ASN A 218 -21.87 -10.28 -16.19
N SER A 219 -21.59 -8.99 -16.34
CA SER A 219 -21.41 -8.05 -15.21
C SER A 219 -22.65 -7.83 -14.36
N ASP A 220 -23.82 -8.18 -14.87
CA ASP A 220 -25.09 -8.01 -14.17
C ASP A 220 -25.47 -9.26 -13.33
N MET A 221 -24.72 -10.35 -13.47
CA MET A 221 -25.00 -11.58 -12.72
C MET A 221 -24.50 -11.49 -11.28
N THR A 222 -25.41 -11.62 -10.32
CA THR A 222 -25.05 -11.77 -8.91
C THR A 222 -24.54 -13.18 -8.60
N VAL A 223 -23.84 -13.35 -7.48
CA VAL A 223 -23.44 -14.69 -6.99
C VAL A 223 -24.65 -15.60 -6.81
N ALA A 224 -25.80 -15.07 -6.38
CA ALA A 224 -27.04 -15.84 -6.25
C ALA A 224 -27.57 -16.30 -7.62
N THR A 225 -27.54 -15.42 -8.62
CA THR A 225 -27.91 -15.75 -10.01
C THR A 225 -26.99 -16.82 -10.60
N LEU A 226 -25.70 -16.75 -10.29
CA LEU A 226 -24.71 -17.74 -10.72
C LEU A 226 -24.96 -19.10 -10.05
N LYS A 227 -25.23 -19.11 -8.74
CA LYS A 227 -25.60 -20.33 -8.00
C LYS A 227 -26.85 -21.02 -8.54
N GLY A 228 -27.80 -20.28 -9.12
CA GLY A 228 -28.98 -20.88 -9.76
C GLY A 228 -28.72 -21.52 -11.13
N ARG A 229 -27.52 -21.34 -11.71
CA ARG A 229 -27.12 -21.91 -13.01
C ARG A 229 -26.15 -23.10 -12.89
N ILE A 230 -25.73 -23.41 -11.66
CA ILE A 230 -24.82 -24.49 -11.29
C ILE A 230 -25.65 -25.59 -10.62
#